data_AF-A0A8J7IS06-F1
#
_entry.id   AF-A0A8J7IS06-F1
#
_cell.length_a   1.000
_cell.length_b   1.000
_cell.length_c   1.000
_cell.angle_alpha   90.00
_cell.angle_beta   90.00
_cell.angle_gamma   90.00
#
_symmetry.space_group_name_H-M   'P 1'
#
loop_
_entity.id
_entity.type
_entity.pdbx_description
1 polymer ?
#
loop_
_entity_poly.entity_id
_entity_poly.type
_entity_poly.pdbx_seq_one_letter_code
_entity_poly.pdbx_strand_id
1 'polypeptide(L)'
;MKALVRWGATLGLVGSTLLGTVFIGNVPVLALPEQQIKEKLDAVPVYLITNEKGLPLSRPLPEAQNGQKSGGSVTGVYLSRQDAVAFITELRNAKGKDPKMEELVKSLQVTALPLGVIYQQLQQTKNQPNRLVFAFKPVDQELKGAMDLLRQSGQKIDQFKSVPVFAVRFAPDKGYVPIKLTANNQQLIPLFFSKQDAQGLLSQVKQKNPKADIQVIDVDGVIDTLQKKNDEWLKQVVLVPSQESREYIRTLPGNNTSKTPGNNPNNARPAAAPKK
;
A
#
# COMPACT_ATOMS: atom_id res chain seq x y z
N MET A 1 19.75 56.69 29.88
CA MET A 1 20.34 56.93 28.54
C MET A 1 21.68 57.60 28.73
N LYS A 2 22.78 56.87 28.59
CA LYS A 2 24.15 57.40 28.73
C LYS A 2 25.07 56.78 27.67
N ALA A 3 25.62 57.67 26.85
CA ALA A 3 26.90 57.71 26.15
C ALA A 3 27.46 56.49 25.39
N LEU A 4 27.68 56.75 24.10
CA LEU A 4 28.64 56.14 23.18
C LEU A 4 30.07 56.06 23.73
N VAL A 5 30.86 55.07 23.31
CA VAL A 5 32.21 55.21 22.71
C VAL A 5 32.58 53.90 21.98
N ARG A 6 33.07 54.02 20.74
CA ARG A 6 33.83 52.98 19.97
C ARG A 6 35.33 53.19 20.23
N TRP A 7 36.13 52.12 20.10
CA TRP A 7 37.60 51.98 19.89
C TRP A 7 38.04 50.76 20.73
N GLY A 8 38.83 49.79 20.31
CA GLY A 8 39.63 49.57 19.10
C GLY A 8 40.03 48.09 19.02
N ALA A 9 40.83 47.77 18.01
CA ALA A 9 41.22 46.43 17.60
C ALA A 9 42.09 45.67 18.61
N THR A 10 41.87 44.36 18.72
CA THR A 10 42.90 43.39 19.10
C THR A 10 42.95 42.27 18.07
N LEU A 11 44.05 42.25 17.32
CA LEU A 11 44.53 41.12 16.53
C LEU A 11 45.10 40.06 17.47
N GLY A 12 44.70 38.81 17.27
CA GLY A 12 45.27 37.64 17.96
C GLY A 12 45.03 36.39 17.13
N LEU A 13 46.06 36.01 16.36
CA LEU A 13 46.13 34.82 15.52
C LEU A 13 46.34 33.55 16.36
N VAL A 14 45.38 32.62 16.34
CA VAL A 14 45.54 31.16 16.56
C VAL A 14 44.30 30.52 15.92
N GLY A 15 44.29 29.50 15.09
CA GLY A 15 45.27 28.59 14.50
C GLY A 15 44.49 27.72 13.50
N SER A 16 45.16 27.24 12.47
CA SER A 16 44.61 26.60 11.28
C SER A 16 43.81 25.32 11.56
N THR A 17 42.53 25.28 11.18
CA THR A 17 41.83 24.06 10.73
C THR A 17 40.79 24.39 9.66
N LEU A 18 41.15 24.05 8.41
CA LEU A 18 40.27 23.70 7.29
C LEU A 18 39.07 24.62 7.00
N LEU A 19 39.31 25.59 6.12
CA LEU A 19 38.29 26.11 5.20
C LEU A 19 37.80 24.97 4.31
N GLY A 20 36.84 24.22 4.82
CA GLY A 20 35.93 23.40 4.06
C GLY A 20 34.53 23.83 4.46
N THR A 21 34.10 25.02 4.02
CA THR A 21 32.68 25.32 3.94
C THR A 21 32.08 24.28 3.01
N VAL A 22 31.61 23.17 3.58
CA VAL A 22 30.64 22.33 2.91
C VAL A 22 29.48 23.28 2.70
N PHE A 23 29.34 23.72 1.46
CA PHE A 23 28.04 24.07 0.91
C PHE A 23 27.14 22.87 1.19
N ILE A 24 26.53 22.84 2.38
CA ILE A 24 25.24 22.19 2.54
C ILE A 24 24.31 23.14 1.80
N GLY A 25 24.41 23.12 0.47
CA GLY A 25 23.30 23.52 -0.36
C GLY A 25 22.10 22.77 0.19
N ASN A 26 20.97 23.46 0.26
CA ASN A 26 19.68 22.83 0.47
C ASN A 26 19.51 21.77 -0.62
N VAL A 27 20.06 20.57 -0.43
CA VAL A 27 19.75 19.42 -1.26
C VAL A 27 18.29 19.21 -0.93
N PRO A 28 17.36 19.44 -1.87
CA PRO A 28 15.97 19.14 -1.63
C PRO A 28 15.95 17.67 -1.25
N VAL A 29 15.55 17.40 -0.02
CA VAL A 29 15.35 16.04 0.47
C VAL A 29 14.12 15.55 -0.28
N LEU A 30 14.34 14.96 -1.46
CA LEU A 30 13.31 14.54 -2.39
C LEU A 30 12.51 13.39 -1.76
N ALA A 31 11.18 13.50 -1.70
CA ALA A 31 10.33 12.39 -1.29
C ALA A 31 10.58 11.13 -2.13
N LEU A 32 10.01 9.98 -1.72
CA LEU A 32 10.19 8.74 -2.47
C LEU A 32 9.80 8.94 -3.95
N PRO A 33 10.61 8.46 -4.91
CA PRO A 33 10.27 8.54 -6.32
C PRO A 33 8.92 7.87 -6.59
N GLU A 34 8.11 8.46 -7.47
CA GLU A 34 6.79 7.97 -7.86
C GLU A 34 6.78 6.46 -8.21
N GLN A 35 7.83 5.99 -8.88
CA GLN A 35 8.02 4.58 -9.22
C GLN A 35 8.20 3.68 -7.99
N GLN A 36 8.91 4.13 -6.95
CA GLN A 36 9.06 3.36 -5.71
C GLN A 36 7.76 3.30 -4.92
N ILE A 37 6.97 4.38 -4.93
CA ILE A 37 5.63 4.39 -4.33
C ILE A 37 4.74 3.39 -5.05
N LYS A 38 4.74 3.41 -6.39
CA LYS A 38 4.03 2.44 -7.23
C LYS A 38 4.43 1.00 -6.88
N GLU A 39 5.72 0.69 -6.81
CA GLU A 39 6.21 -0.66 -6.50
C GLU A 39 5.77 -1.15 -5.11
N LYS A 40 5.75 -0.26 -4.11
CA LYS A 40 5.20 -0.59 -2.78
C LYS A 40 3.70 -0.89 -2.84
N LEU A 41 2.95 -0.14 -3.64
CA LEU A 41 1.51 -0.33 -3.85
C LEU A 41 1.21 -1.55 -4.72
N ASP A 42 2.11 -1.96 -5.62
CA ASP A 42 1.92 -3.14 -6.48
C ASP A 42 1.81 -4.45 -5.68
N ALA A 43 2.29 -4.47 -4.42
CA ALA A 43 2.14 -5.60 -3.52
C ALA A 43 0.68 -5.89 -3.12
N VAL A 44 -0.24 -4.93 -3.32
CA VAL A 44 -1.64 -5.04 -2.91
C VAL A 44 -2.51 -5.25 -4.15
N PRO A 45 -3.09 -6.44 -4.36
CA PRO A 45 -4.06 -6.64 -5.42
C PRO A 45 -5.39 -6.01 -5.00
N VAL A 46 -6.05 -5.41 -5.96
CA VAL A 46 -7.40 -4.89 -5.85
C VAL A 46 -8.23 -5.42 -7.01
N TYR A 47 -9.53 -5.51 -6.81
CA TYR A 47 -10.42 -6.23 -7.71
C TYR A 47 -11.41 -5.27 -8.36
N LEU A 48 -11.40 -5.21 -9.68
CA LEU A 48 -12.36 -4.46 -10.47
C LEU A 48 -13.35 -5.41 -11.11
N ILE A 49 -14.54 -4.89 -11.38
CA ILE A 49 -15.52 -5.56 -12.23
C ILE A 49 -15.33 -5.02 -13.63
N THR A 50 -15.02 -5.90 -14.57
CA THR A 50 -14.75 -5.53 -15.97
C THR A 50 -15.54 -6.42 -16.91
N ASN A 51 -15.65 -6.01 -18.17
CA ASN A 51 -16.03 -6.95 -19.22
C ASN A 51 -14.82 -7.85 -19.63
N GLU A 52 -15.04 -8.73 -20.59
CA GLU A 52 -14.01 -9.65 -21.15
C GLU A 52 -12.79 -8.94 -21.76
N LYS A 53 -12.95 -7.68 -22.18
CA LYS A 53 -11.86 -6.83 -22.71
C LYS A 53 -11.08 -6.10 -21.62
N GLY A 54 -11.42 -6.30 -20.34
CA GLY A 54 -10.80 -5.60 -19.22
C GLY A 54 -11.30 -4.16 -19.01
N LEU A 55 -12.37 -3.73 -19.70
CA LEU A 55 -12.94 -2.39 -19.49
C LEU A 55 -13.76 -2.36 -18.18
N PRO A 56 -13.48 -1.43 -17.24
CA PRO A 56 -14.21 -1.36 -15.97
C PRO A 56 -15.69 -1.01 -16.13
N LEU A 57 -16.53 -1.66 -15.33
CA LEU A 57 -17.91 -1.27 -15.13
C LEU A 57 -17.95 0.06 -14.38
N SER A 58 -18.24 1.14 -15.10
CA SER A 58 -18.24 2.51 -14.56
C SER A 58 -19.58 3.21 -14.75
N ARG A 59 -19.81 4.25 -13.95
CA ARG A 59 -20.95 5.16 -14.07
C ARG A 59 -20.45 6.58 -14.34
N PRO A 60 -21.12 7.35 -15.21
CA PRO A 60 -20.75 8.74 -15.44
C PRO A 60 -20.92 9.54 -14.14
N LEU A 61 -20.01 10.50 -13.92
CA LEU A 61 -20.16 11.48 -12.85
C LEU A 61 -21.14 12.58 -13.30
N PRO A 62 -21.92 13.17 -12.37
CA PRO A 62 -22.79 14.29 -12.69
C PRO A 62 -21.96 15.50 -13.18
N GLU A 63 -22.53 16.27 -14.10
CA GLU A 63 -21.89 17.49 -14.61
C GLU A 63 -21.70 18.52 -13.48
N ALA A 64 -20.62 19.31 -13.56
CA ALA A 64 -20.43 20.41 -12.62
C ALA A 64 -21.51 21.48 -12.84
N GLN A 65 -22.01 22.07 -11.75
CA GLN A 65 -23.12 23.04 -11.75
C GLN A 65 -22.90 24.30 -12.62
N ASN A 66 -21.69 24.51 -13.15
CA ASN A 66 -21.33 25.67 -13.98
C ASN A 66 -21.32 25.41 -15.50
N GLY A 67 -21.97 24.34 -15.99
CA GLY A 67 -22.00 24.01 -17.42
C GLY A 67 -20.66 23.54 -17.99
N GLN A 68 -19.64 23.38 -17.13
CA GLN A 68 -18.39 22.70 -17.45
C GLN A 68 -18.68 21.20 -17.46
N LYS A 69 -18.56 20.55 -18.62
CA LYS A 69 -18.71 19.10 -18.75
C LYS A 69 -17.67 18.40 -17.87
N SER A 70 -18.11 17.87 -16.73
CA SER A 70 -17.35 16.85 -16.00
C SER A 70 -17.67 15.50 -16.64
N GLY A 71 -17.08 15.20 -17.80
CA GLY A 71 -17.31 13.94 -18.54
C GLY A 71 -16.56 12.74 -17.95
N GLY A 72 -16.26 12.77 -16.66
CA GLY A 72 -15.57 11.69 -15.96
C GLY A 72 -16.51 10.54 -15.61
N SER A 73 -15.94 9.43 -15.17
CA SER A 73 -16.69 8.27 -14.70
C SER A 73 -16.07 7.72 -13.42
N VAL A 74 -16.87 6.99 -12.64
CA VAL A 74 -16.44 6.31 -11.42
C VAL A 74 -16.63 4.80 -11.56
N THR A 75 -15.61 4.03 -11.18
CA THR A 75 -15.69 2.57 -11.04
C THR A 75 -15.48 2.14 -9.60
N GLY A 76 -16.13 1.05 -9.20
CA GLY A 76 -15.86 0.40 -7.91
C GLY A 76 -14.55 -0.39 -7.94
N VAL A 77 -13.80 -0.35 -6.85
CA VAL A 77 -12.58 -1.13 -6.62
C VAL A 77 -12.73 -1.84 -5.28
N TYR A 78 -12.56 -3.15 -5.25
CA TYR A 78 -12.82 -3.97 -4.07
C TYR A 78 -11.50 -4.47 -3.50
N LEU A 79 -11.39 -4.48 -2.17
CA LEU A 79 -10.24 -5.05 -1.46
C LEU A 79 -10.40 -6.56 -1.20
N SER A 80 -11.61 -7.09 -1.36
CA SER A 80 -11.90 -8.53 -1.37
C SER A 80 -12.37 -8.98 -2.75
N ARG A 81 -11.82 -10.11 -3.22
CA ARG A 81 -12.25 -10.74 -4.47
C ARG A 81 -13.63 -11.32 -4.31
N GLN A 82 -13.91 -11.92 -3.14
CA GLN A 82 -15.22 -12.45 -2.79
C GLN A 82 -16.29 -11.37 -2.87
N ASP A 83 -16.05 -10.17 -2.34
CA ASP A 83 -17.01 -9.06 -2.43
C ASP A 83 -17.29 -8.65 -3.89
N ALA A 84 -16.27 -8.61 -4.73
CA ALA A 84 -16.43 -8.30 -6.16
C ALA A 84 -17.25 -9.39 -6.88
N VAL A 85 -17.01 -10.68 -6.58
CA VAL A 85 -17.78 -11.80 -7.13
C VAL A 85 -19.23 -11.77 -6.63
N ALA A 86 -19.44 -11.46 -5.35
CA ALA A 86 -20.76 -11.35 -4.75
C ALA A 86 -21.58 -10.25 -5.44
N PHE A 87 -20.97 -9.08 -5.70
CA PHE A 87 -21.63 -7.99 -6.41
C PHE A 87 -22.03 -8.38 -7.85
N ILE A 88 -21.17 -9.07 -8.61
CA ILE A 88 -21.56 -9.58 -9.95
C ILE A 88 -22.73 -10.55 -9.86
N THR A 89 -22.74 -11.41 -8.83
CA THR A 89 -23.81 -12.38 -8.60
C THR A 89 -25.13 -11.68 -8.25
N GLU A 90 -25.10 -10.67 -7.39
CA GLU A 90 -26.26 -9.83 -7.07
C GLU A 90 -26.79 -9.12 -8.32
N LEU A 91 -25.89 -8.49 -9.08
CA LEU A 91 -26.26 -7.85 -10.35
C LEU A 91 -26.89 -8.83 -11.33
N ARG A 92 -26.44 -10.08 -11.40
CA ARG A 92 -27.02 -11.12 -12.26
C ARG A 92 -28.41 -11.55 -11.78
N ASN A 93 -28.64 -11.57 -10.47
CA ASN A 93 -29.90 -12.03 -9.88
C ASN A 93 -30.96 -10.92 -9.72
N ALA A 94 -30.60 -9.64 -9.89
CA ALA A 94 -31.54 -8.52 -9.80
C ALA A 94 -32.74 -8.67 -10.77
N LYS A 95 -33.97 -8.45 -10.31
CA LYS A 95 -35.17 -8.51 -11.17
C LYS A 95 -35.38 -7.17 -11.89
N GLY A 96 -36.09 -7.20 -13.03
CA GLY A 96 -36.49 -5.98 -13.73
C GLY A 96 -35.35 -5.25 -14.45
N LYS A 97 -34.32 -5.97 -14.89
CA LYS A 97 -33.24 -5.41 -15.69
C LYS A 97 -33.73 -5.07 -17.10
N ASP A 98 -33.28 -3.96 -17.66
CA ASP A 98 -33.48 -3.67 -19.07
C ASP A 98 -32.59 -4.59 -19.96
N PRO A 99 -32.90 -4.77 -21.26
CA PRO A 99 -32.14 -5.66 -22.13
C PRO A 99 -30.65 -5.32 -22.25
N LYS A 100 -30.27 -4.04 -22.11
CA LYS A 100 -28.85 -3.63 -22.18
C LYS A 100 -28.11 -4.09 -20.93
N MET A 101 -28.73 -3.95 -19.76
CA MET A 101 -28.19 -4.44 -18.51
C MET A 101 -28.11 -5.97 -18.48
N GLU A 102 -29.12 -6.67 -19.02
CA GLU A 102 -29.10 -8.14 -19.14
C GLU A 102 -27.91 -8.64 -19.97
N GLU A 103 -27.59 -7.97 -21.08
CA GLU A 103 -26.44 -8.34 -21.89
C GLU A 103 -25.11 -7.98 -21.22
N LEU A 104 -25.04 -6.79 -20.61
CA LEU A 104 -23.84 -6.33 -19.92
C LEU A 104 -23.42 -7.31 -18.81
N VAL A 105 -24.35 -7.75 -17.94
CA VAL A 105 -24.02 -8.61 -16.78
C VAL A 105 -23.50 -9.99 -17.15
N LYS A 106 -23.76 -10.48 -18.37
CA LYS A 106 -23.23 -11.77 -18.85
C LYS A 106 -21.72 -11.72 -19.08
N SER A 107 -21.22 -10.59 -19.54
CA SER A 107 -19.79 -10.37 -19.85
C SER A 107 -18.95 -9.95 -18.64
N LEU A 108 -19.57 -9.71 -17.48
CA LEU A 108 -18.88 -9.20 -16.30
C LEU A 108 -18.04 -10.29 -15.62
N GLN A 109 -16.80 -9.92 -15.33
CA GLN A 109 -15.84 -10.74 -14.59
C GLN A 109 -15.08 -9.90 -13.58
N VAL A 110 -14.43 -10.58 -12.62
CA VAL A 110 -13.52 -9.93 -11.68
C VAL A 110 -12.11 -9.94 -12.27
N THR A 111 -11.53 -8.76 -12.42
CA THR A 111 -10.15 -8.56 -12.87
C THR A 111 -9.32 -8.02 -11.71
N ALA A 112 -8.23 -8.72 -11.37
CA ALA A 112 -7.29 -8.26 -10.36
C ALA A 112 -6.25 -7.32 -10.97
N LEU A 113 -6.00 -6.20 -10.30
CA LEU A 113 -4.97 -5.23 -10.66
C LEU A 113 -4.13 -4.88 -9.43
N PRO A 114 -2.83 -4.62 -9.58
CA PRO A 114 -2.03 -4.05 -8.50
C PRO A 114 -2.53 -2.63 -8.17
N LEU A 115 -2.61 -2.28 -6.88
CA LEU A 115 -3.01 -0.93 -6.44
C LEU A 115 -2.08 0.15 -7.00
N GLY A 116 -0.80 -0.17 -7.20
CA GLY A 116 0.16 0.75 -7.82
C GLY A 116 -0.21 1.14 -9.25
N VAL A 117 -0.86 0.26 -10.02
CA VAL A 117 -1.35 0.59 -11.37
C VAL A 117 -2.48 1.63 -11.30
N ILE A 118 -3.41 1.48 -10.35
CA ILE A 118 -4.47 2.47 -10.12
C ILE A 118 -3.89 3.80 -9.66
N TYR A 119 -2.95 3.76 -8.73
CA TYR A 119 -2.23 4.94 -8.27
C TYR A 119 -1.57 5.69 -9.44
N GLN A 120 -0.78 4.99 -10.27
CA GLN A 120 -0.12 5.58 -11.42
C GLN A 120 -1.12 6.20 -12.41
N GLN A 121 -2.23 5.50 -12.70
CA GLN A 121 -3.29 6.01 -13.56
C GLN A 121 -3.91 7.29 -12.99
N LEU A 122 -4.17 7.33 -11.67
CA LEU A 122 -4.70 8.51 -11.00
C LEU A 122 -3.71 9.68 -11.07
N GLN A 123 -2.41 9.44 -10.93
CA GLN A 123 -1.37 10.48 -11.04
C GLN A 123 -1.28 11.03 -12.48
N GLN A 124 -1.28 10.17 -13.49
CA GLN A 124 -1.16 10.55 -14.91
C GLN A 124 -2.37 11.32 -15.43
N THR A 125 -3.56 11.05 -14.88
CA THR A 125 -4.83 11.65 -15.32
C THR A 125 -5.32 12.80 -14.44
N LYS A 126 -4.51 13.28 -13.47
CA LYS A 126 -4.92 14.32 -12.50
C LYS A 126 -5.58 15.55 -13.13
N ASN A 127 -5.03 16.00 -14.26
CA ASN A 127 -5.47 17.23 -14.93
C ASN A 127 -6.50 16.97 -16.05
N GLN A 128 -6.99 15.74 -16.20
CA GLN A 128 -7.95 15.39 -17.24
C GLN A 128 -9.40 15.51 -16.71
N PRO A 129 -10.26 16.30 -17.36
CA PRO A 129 -11.63 16.51 -16.89
C PRO A 129 -12.53 15.28 -17.05
N ASN A 130 -12.21 14.39 -18.01
CA ASN A 130 -12.98 13.18 -18.32
C ASN A 130 -12.31 11.90 -17.79
N ARG A 131 -11.59 12.02 -16.67
CA ARG A 131 -10.85 10.90 -16.08
C ARG A 131 -11.78 9.86 -15.45
N LEU A 132 -11.31 8.61 -15.44
CA LEU A 132 -11.86 7.56 -14.61
C LEU A 132 -11.35 7.72 -13.17
N VAL A 133 -12.25 7.83 -12.21
CA VAL A 133 -11.96 7.81 -10.78
C VAL A 133 -12.39 6.49 -10.15
N PHE A 134 -11.80 6.16 -9.01
CA PHE A 134 -11.95 4.86 -8.36
C PHE A 134 -12.54 5.03 -6.97
N ALA A 135 -13.64 4.33 -6.69
CA ALA A 135 -14.27 4.27 -5.38
C ALA A 135 -13.91 2.95 -4.71
N PHE A 136 -13.07 3.01 -3.68
CA PHE A 136 -12.59 1.81 -2.97
C PHE A 136 -13.63 1.32 -1.96
N LYS A 137 -13.96 0.02 -2.01
CA LYS A 137 -14.72 -0.72 -1.00
C LYS A 137 -13.74 -1.51 -0.12
N PRO A 138 -13.51 -1.07 1.14
CA PRO A 138 -12.83 -1.87 2.14
C PRO A 138 -13.59 -3.17 2.44
N VAL A 139 -12.90 -4.14 3.02
CA VAL A 139 -13.53 -5.34 3.57
C VAL A 139 -14.28 -4.96 4.85
N ASP A 140 -15.55 -5.31 4.96
CA ASP A 140 -16.43 -4.84 6.05
C ASP A 140 -15.93 -5.28 7.44
N GLN A 141 -15.34 -6.47 7.55
CA GLN A 141 -14.71 -6.95 8.79
C GLN A 141 -13.52 -6.08 9.21
N GLU A 142 -12.72 -5.62 8.26
CA GLU A 142 -11.56 -4.78 8.52
C GLU A 142 -11.98 -3.36 8.90
N LEU A 143 -13.03 -2.84 8.24
CA LEU A 143 -13.65 -1.57 8.61
C LEU A 143 -14.18 -1.60 10.05
N LYS A 144 -14.92 -2.66 10.42
CA LYS A 144 -15.40 -2.87 11.79
C LYS A 144 -14.23 -2.95 12.76
N GLY A 145 -13.20 -3.74 12.43
CA GLY A 145 -12.02 -3.92 13.26
C GLY A 145 -11.24 -2.62 13.52
N ALA A 146 -11.09 -1.78 12.49
CA ALA A 146 -10.52 -0.45 12.59
C ALA A 146 -11.33 0.45 13.54
N MET A 147 -12.64 0.51 13.35
CA MET A 147 -13.53 1.31 14.20
C MET A 147 -13.50 0.85 15.66
N ASP A 148 -13.44 -0.46 15.92
CA ASP A 148 -13.35 -1.00 17.27
C ASP A 148 -12.04 -0.60 17.97
N LEU A 149 -10.90 -0.70 17.27
CA LEU A 149 -9.59 -0.27 17.79
C LEU A 149 -9.55 1.23 18.07
N LEU A 150 -10.10 2.06 17.17
CA LEU A 150 -10.15 3.51 17.35
C LEU A 150 -10.99 3.89 18.57
N ARG A 151 -12.16 3.26 18.76
CA ARG A 151 -12.98 3.44 19.97
C ARG A 151 -12.25 3.02 21.24
N GLN A 152 -11.54 1.89 21.22
CA GLN A 152 -10.72 1.43 22.36
C GLN A 152 -9.60 2.41 22.71
N SER A 153 -9.06 3.14 21.73
CA SER A 153 -8.09 4.21 21.94
C SER A 153 -8.70 5.54 22.42
N GLY A 154 -10.01 5.57 22.68
CA GLY A 154 -10.75 6.75 23.15
C GLY A 154 -11.21 7.70 22.04
N GLN A 155 -11.03 7.34 20.76
CA GLN A 155 -11.46 8.18 19.65
C GLN A 155 -12.96 7.97 19.36
N LYS A 156 -13.72 9.07 19.32
CA LYS A 156 -15.12 9.07 18.87
C LYS A 156 -15.15 9.23 17.35
N ILE A 157 -15.47 8.15 16.65
CA ILE A 157 -15.57 8.13 15.19
C ILE A 157 -16.88 7.46 14.83
N ASP A 158 -17.67 8.13 14.00
CA ASP A 158 -18.95 7.63 13.49
C ASP A 158 -18.78 6.84 12.20
N GLN A 159 -17.77 7.21 11.39
CA GLN A 159 -17.47 6.58 10.11
C GLN A 159 -15.97 6.62 9.79
N PHE A 160 -15.49 5.59 9.11
CA PHE A 160 -14.13 5.53 8.58
C PHE A 160 -14.18 5.76 7.07
N LYS A 161 -13.46 6.78 6.57
CA LYS A 161 -13.65 7.34 5.21
C LYS A 161 -12.62 6.86 4.17
N SER A 162 -11.93 5.75 4.42
CA SER A 162 -10.89 5.23 3.54
C SER A 162 -10.71 3.71 3.74
N VAL A 163 -9.65 3.11 3.18
CA VAL A 163 -9.27 1.72 3.43
C VAL A 163 -8.38 1.64 4.66
N PRO A 164 -8.77 0.91 5.72
CA PRO A 164 -7.99 0.80 6.93
C PRO A 164 -6.73 -0.03 6.70
N VAL A 165 -5.66 0.41 7.35
CA VAL A 165 -4.34 -0.23 7.37
C VAL A 165 -3.91 -0.33 8.83
N PHE A 166 -3.38 -1.49 9.22
CA PHE A 166 -3.02 -1.79 10.60
C PHE A 166 -1.51 -1.88 10.75
N ALA A 167 -0.95 -1.14 11.70
CA ALA A 167 0.47 -1.14 12.00
C ALA A 167 0.69 -1.47 13.48
N VAL A 168 1.63 -2.38 13.79
CA VAL A 168 1.95 -2.71 15.18
C VAL A 168 3.02 -1.76 15.68
N ARG A 169 2.85 -1.20 16.88
CA ARG A 169 3.84 -0.34 17.56
C ARG A 169 4.30 -0.97 18.86
N PHE A 170 5.51 -0.61 19.30
CA PHE A 170 6.02 -1.08 20.61
C PHE A 170 5.24 -0.50 21.80
N ALA A 171 4.63 0.68 21.62
CA ALA A 171 3.67 1.34 22.51
C ALA A 171 3.05 2.55 21.75
N PRO A 172 1.98 3.19 22.28
CA PRO A 172 1.34 4.31 21.59
C PRO A 172 2.26 5.51 21.27
N ASP A 173 3.32 5.69 22.05
CA ASP A 173 4.32 6.75 21.93
C ASP A 173 5.65 6.26 21.31
N LYS A 174 5.70 5.03 20.80
CA LYS A 174 6.93 4.39 20.25
C LYS A 174 6.76 4.03 18.78
N GLY A 175 7.90 3.72 18.14
CA GLY A 175 7.97 3.35 16.73
C GLY A 175 7.28 2.03 16.39
N TYR A 176 7.16 1.80 15.09
CA TYR A 176 6.59 0.57 14.53
C TYR A 176 7.50 -0.65 14.74
N VAL A 177 6.87 -1.81 14.86
CA VAL A 177 7.56 -3.08 15.01
C VAL A 177 8.03 -3.58 13.64
N PRO A 178 9.35 -3.79 13.41
CA PRO A 178 9.83 -4.40 12.20
C PRO A 178 9.74 -5.93 12.25
N ILE A 179 9.59 -6.56 11.08
CA ILE A 179 9.78 -8.00 10.85
C ILE A 179 11.09 -8.23 10.09
N LYS A 180 11.72 -9.39 10.29
CA LYS A 180 12.93 -9.78 9.57
C LYS A 180 12.57 -10.74 8.43
N LEU A 181 13.06 -10.46 7.22
CA LEU A 181 13.08 -11.46 6.17
C LEU A 181 14.31 -12.36 6.35
N THR A 182 14.07 -13.66 6.48
CA THR A 182 15.10 -14.67 6.77
C THR A 182 16.17 -14.76 5.70
N ALA A 183 15.87 -14.41 4.44
CA ALA A 183 16.82 -14.51 3.34
C ALA A 183 17.99 -13.51 3.42
N ASN A 184 17.73 -12.26 3.83
CA ASN A 184 18.69 -11.16 3.67
C ASN A 184 18.94 -10.35 4.96
N ASN A 185 18.41 -10.81 6.11
CA ASN A 185 18.42 -10.09 7.39
C ASN A 185 17.87 -8.65 7.31
N GLN A 186 17.07 -8.36 6.30
CA GLN A 186 16.46 -7.05 6.08
C GLN A 186 15.28 -6.87 7.03
N GLN A 187 15.26 -5.71 7.70
CA GLN A 187 14.14 -5.29 8.53
C GLN A 187 13.12 -4.54 7.68
N LEU A 188 11.86 -4.96 7.76
CA LEU A 188 10.73 -4.35 7.08
C LEU A 188 9.67 -3.95 8.10
N ILE A 189 8.95 -2.86 7.83
CA ILE A 189 7.84 -2.38 8.66
C ILE A 189 6.54 -2.78 7.94
N PRO A 190 5.83 -3.81 8.42
CA PRO A 190 4.64 -4.28 7.74
C PRO A 190 3.42 -3.42 8.10
N LEU A 191 2.72 -3.00 7.06
CA LEU A 191 1.42 -2.34 7.14
C LEU A 191 0.37 -3.29 6.57
N PHE A 192 -0.50 -3.80 7.43
CA PHE A 192 -1.42 -4.88 7.09
C PHE A 192 -2.77 -4.36 6.62
N PHE A 193 -3.30 -4.94 5.55
CA PHE A 193 -4.71 -4.76 5.14
C PHE A 193 -5.67 -5.69 5.88
N SER A 194 -5.14 -6.56 6.76
CA SER A 194 -5.95 -7.36 7.68
C SER A 194 -5.55 -7.16 9.13
N LYS A 195 -6.54 -6.86 9.98
CA LYS A 195 -6.39 -6.77 11.43
C LYS A 195 -5.89 -8.08 12.01
N GLN A 196 -6.32 -9.22 11.46
CA GLN A 196 -5.91 -10.54 11.96
C GLN A 196 -4.41 -10.75 11.83
N ASP A 197 -3.82 -10.36 10.70
CA ASP A 197 -2.37 -10.46 10.50
C ASP A 197 -1.60 -9.53 11.48
N ALA A 198 -2.08 -8.30 11.66
CA ALA A 198 -1.51 -7.37 12.64
C ALA A 198 -1.63 -7.91 14.08
N GLN A 199 -2.74 -8.55 14.43
CA GLN A 199 -2.95 -9.21 15.71
C GLN A 199 -2.00 -10.40 15.93
N GLY A 200 -1.68 -11.12 14.86
CA GLY A 200 -0.67 -12.18 14.88
C GLY A 200 0.71 -11.65 15.26
N LEU A 201 1.14 -10.54 14.65
CA LEU A 201 2.40 -9.87 15.00
C LEU A 201 2.34 -9.29 16.43
N LEU A 202 1.25 -8.61 16.79
CA LEU A 202 1.08 -8.03 18.12
C LEU A 202 1.22 -9.08 19.23
N SER A 203 0.63 -10.26 19.05
CA SER A 203 0.69 -11.34 20.04
C SER A 203 2.12 -11.81 20.33
N GLN A 204 2.98 -11.81 19.31
CA GLN A 204 4.41 -12.14 19.47
C GLN A 204 5.16 -11.02 20.19
N VAL A 205 4.88 -9.77 19.85
CA VAL A 205 5.54 -8.59 20.42
C VAL A 205 5.18 -8.39 21.89
N LYS A 206 3.92 -8.64 22.27
CA LYS A 206 3.40 -8.43 23.63
C LYS A 206 4.13 -9.27 24.69
N GLN A 207 4.73 -10.40 24.32
CA GLN A 207 5.54 -11.22 25.23
C GLN A 207 6.73 -10.45 25.82
N LYS A 208 7.30 -9.51 25.05
CA LYS A 208 8.46 -8.69 25.46
C LYS A 208 8.10 -7.22 25.66
N ASN A 209 7.04 -6.74 25.02
CA ASN A 209 6.59 -5.35 25.10
C ASN A 209 5.09 -5.31 25.43
N PRO A 210 4.70 -5.40 26.71
CA PRO A 210 3.29 -5.50 27.12
C PRO A 210 2.42 -4.31 26.70
N LYS A 211 3.04 -3.14 26.50
CA LYS A 211 2.37 -1.90 26.05
C LYS A 211 2.14 -1.82 24.54
N ALA A 212 2.62 -2.81 23.78
CA ALA A 212 2.44 -2.83 22.33
C ALA A 212 0.95 -2.81 21.96
N ASP A 213 0.65 -2.09 20.88
CA ASP A 213 -0.70 -1.89 20.37
C ASP A 213 -0.73 -1.93 18.84
N ILE A 214 -1.94 -1.92 18.28
CA ILE A 214 -2.17 -1.74 16.85
C ILE A 214 -2.65 -0.31 16.64
N GLN A 215 -1.91 0.43 15.82
CA GLN A 215 -2.36 1.70 15.27
C GLN A 215 -3.19 1.44 14.01
N VAL A 216 -4.37 2.07 13.95
CA VAL A 216 -5.16 2.15 12.72
C VAL A 216 -4.72 3.40 11.96
N ILE A 217 -4.41 3.21 10.68
CA ILE A 217 -4.06 4.22 9.69
C ILE A 217 -4.99 3.99 8.49
N ASP A 218 -5.00 4.89 7.52
CA ASP A 218 -5.66 4.70 6.24
C ASP A 218 -4.68 4.73 5.06
N VAL A 219 -5.09 4.11 3.95
CA VAL A 219 -4.23 3.99 2.75
C VAL A 219 -3.89 5.35 2.15
N ASP A 220 -4.80 6.33 2.23
CA ASP A 220 -4.56 7.69 1.70
C ASP A 220 -3.45 8.38 2.49
N GLY A 221 -3.48 8.30 3.82
CA GLY A 221 -2.46 8.84 4.71
C GLY A 221 -1.11 8.15 4.56
N VAL A 222 -1.09 6.84 4.26
CA VAL A 222 0.15 6.12 3.92
C VAL A 222 0.72 6.67 2.61
N ILE A 223 -0.08 6.76 1.55
CA ILE A 223 0.35 7.27 0.24
C ILE A 223 0.83 8.72 0.36
N ASP A 224 0.09 9.57 1.05
CA ASP A 224 0.43 10.96 1.30
C ASP A 224 1.78 11.10 2.02
N THR A 225 2.01 10.25 3.02
CA THR A 225 3.28 10.21 3.75
C THR A 225 4.44 9.80 2.83
N LEU A 226 4.25 8.76 2.00
CA LEU A 226 5.27 8.31 1.04
C LEU A 226 5.57 9.37 -0.02
N GLN A 227 4.58 10.17 -0.43
CA GLN A 227 4.71 11.25 -1.40
C GLN A 227 5.38 12.51 -0.84
N LYS A 228 5.25 12.78 0.46
CA LYS A 228 5.70 14.05 1.07
C LYS A 228 6.96 13.93 1.92
N LYS A 229 7.29 12.73 2.40
CA LYS A 229 8.42 12.51 3.29
C LYS A 229 9.52 11.69 2.61
N ASN A 230 10.74 11.86 3.09
CA ASN A 230 11.93 11.13 2.62
C ASN A 230 12.68 10.46 3.78
N ASP A 231 11.96 10.06 4.81
CA ASP A 231 12.60 9.39 5.94
C ASP A 231 13.07 7.99 5.49
N GLU A 232 14.31 7.61 5.79
CA GLU A 232 14.88 6.31 5.35
C GLU A 232 14.05 5.09 5.79
N TRP A 233 13.34 5.19 6.92
CA TRP A 233 12.46 4.11 7.41
C TRP A 233 11.28 3.84 6.47
N LEU A 234 10.84 4.82 5.66
CA LEU A 234 9.78 4.64 4.68
C LEU A 234 10.18 3.67 3.57
N LYS A 235 11.48 3.53 3.29
CA LYS A 235 11.98 2.50 2.36
C LYS A 235 11.75 1.09 2.90
N GLN A 236 11.70 0.92 4.22
CA GLN A 236 11.45 -0.35 4.89
C GLN A 236 9.97 -0.71 4.97
N VAL A 237 9.07 0.24 4.70
CA VAL A 237 7.62 -0.01 4.72
C VAL A 237 7.24 -0.99 3.61
N VAL A 238 6.48 -2.02 3.98
CA VAL A 238 5.85 -2.94 3.04
C VAL A 238 4.36 -3.08 3.33
N LEU A 239 3.57 -3.11 2.27
CA LEU A 239 2.15 -3.34 2.35
C LEU A 239 1.87 -4.83 2.29
N VAL A 240 1.11 -5.34 3.26
CA VAL A 240 0.76 -6.75 3.37
C VAL A 240 -0.72 -6.90 3.05
N PRO A 241 -1.10 -7.43 1.87
CA PRO A 241 -2.50 -7.59 1.49
C PRO A 241 -3.18 -8.66 2.36
N SER A 242 -4.51 -8.76 2.30
CA SER A 242 -5.28 -9.76 3.06
C SER A 242 -4.84 -11.20 2.75
N GLN A 243 -5.12 -12.14 3.67
CA GLN A 243 -4.83 -13.55 3.45
C GLN A 243 -5.45 -14.08 2.14
N GLU A 244 -6.74 -13.78 1.90
CA GLU A 244 -7.45 -14.11 0.65
C GLU A 244 -6.65 -13.64 -0.57
N SER A 245 -6.19 -12.40 -0.55
CA SER A 245 -5.43 -11.81 -1.64
C SER A 245 -4.06 -12.44 -1.83
N ARG A 246 -3.35 -12.77 -0.74
CA ARG A 246 -2.08 -13.51 -0.81
C ARG A 246 -2.27 -14.91 -1.39
N GLU A 247 -3.36 -15.59 -1.03
CA GLU A 247 -3.70 -16.91 -1.57
C GLU A 247 -4.01 -16.81 -3.07
N TYR A 248 -4.82 -15.83 -3.48
CA TYR A 248 -5.11 -15.60 -4.88
C TYR A 248 -3.83 -15.31 -5.70
N ILE A 249 -2.94 -14.45 -5.21
CA ILE A 249 -1.65 -14.14 -5.87
C ILE A 249 -0.81 -15.41 -6.12
N ARG A 250 -0.84 -16.41 -5.22
CA ARG A 250 -0.12 -17.68 -5.41
C ARG A 250 -0.70 -18.55 -6.53
N THR A 251 -1.96 -18.32 -6.92
CA THR A 251 -2.59 -19.04 -8.04
C THR A 251 -2.24 -18.44 -9.41
N LEU A 252 -1.68 -17.22 -9.45
CA LEU A 252 -1.36 -16.55 -10.70
C LEU A 252 -0.10 -17.16 -11.36
N PRO A 253 -0.12 -17.41 -12.69
CA PRO A 253 1.07 -17.83 -13.43
C PRO A 253 2.17 -16.78 -13.30
N GLY A 254 3.29 -17.13 -12.67
CA GLY A 254 4.43 -16.22 -12.44
C GLY A 254 4.97 -16.22 -11.01
N ASN A 255 4.20 -16.67 -10.01
CA ASN A 255 4.67 -16.79 -8.62
C ASN A 255 5.18 -18.18 -8.22
N ASN A 256 5.10 -19.16 -9.12
CA ASN A 256 5.64 -20.51 -8.93
C ASN A 256 7.13 -20.62 -9.33
N THR A 257 7.95 -19.62 -9.03
CA THR A 257 9.42 -19.72 -9.10
C THR A 257 10.05 -19.81 -7.72
N SER A 258 9.55 -20.73 -6.91
CA SER A 258 10.38 -21.46 -5.95
C SER A 258 10.48 -22.89 -6.47
N LYS A 259 11.37 -23.10 -7.45
CA LYS A 259 11.91 -24.43 -7.73
C LYS A 259 12.69 -24.86 -6.48
N THR A 260 12.04 -25.67 -5.66
CA THR A 260 12.71 -26.63 -4.79
C THR A 260 13.71 -27.39 -5.68
N PRO A 261 15.01 -27.48 -5.33
CA PRO A 261 15.88 -28.48 -5.95
C PRO A 261 15.29 -29.84 -5.59
N GLY A 262 14.60 -30.46 -6.55
CA GLY A 262 14.18 -31.84 -6.45
C GLY A 262 15.41 -32.69 -6.28
N ASN A 263 15.62 -33.17 -5.05
CA ASN A 263 16.56 -34.22 -4.74
C ASN A 263 16.09 -35.46 -5.51
N ASN A 264 16.79 -35.82 -6.57
CA ASN A 264 16.47 -36.95 -7.43
C ASN A 264 17.50 -38.07 -7.14
N PRO A 265 17.27 -38.94 -6.13
CA PRO A 265 18.19 -40.03 -5.86
C PRO A 265 17.82 -41.21 -6.77
N ASN A 266 18.26 -41.17 -8.03
CA ASN A 266 18.41 -42.38 -8.88
C ASN A 266 18.96 -42.02 -10.26
N ASN A 267 20.28 -41.94 -10.39
CA ASN A 267 21.06 -42.63 -11.42
C ASN A 267 22.49 -42.10 -11.45
N ALA A 268 23.43 -42.87 -10.90
CA ALA A 268 24.81 -42.93 -11.37
C ALA A 268 25.52 -44.12 -10.71
N ARG A 269 25.27 -45.31 -11.24
CA ARG A 269 26.14 -46.47 -11.03
C ARG A 269 27.38 -46.26 -11.92
N PRO A 270 28.62 -46.24 -11.39
CA PRO A 270 29.81 -46.11 -12.23
C PRO A 270 30.04 -47.36 -13.07
N ALA A 271 30.32 -47.16 -14.37
CA ALA A 271 30.77 -48.20 -15.27
C ALA A 271 32.17 -48.68 -14.86
N ALA A 272 32.35 -50.00 -14.76
CA ALA A 272 33.64 -50.62 -14.50
C ALA A 272 34.53 -50.52 -15.75
N ALA A 273 35.79 -50.12 -15.54
CA ALA A 273 36.83 -50.11 -16.57
C ALA A 273 37.33 -51.55 -16.85
N PRO A 274 37.69 -51.88 -18.10
CA PRO A 274 38.30 -53.17 -18.42
C PRO A 274 39.77 -53.19 -18.00
N LYS A 275 40.20 -54.26 -17.35
CA LYS A 275 41.64 -54.61 -17.22
C LYS A 275 41.99 -55.68 -18.26
N LYS A 276 43.17 -55.51 -18.84
CA LYS A 276 43.91 -56.50 -19.63
C LYS A 276 44.15 -57.78 -18.85
#